data_AF-A0A317ZAB7-F1
#
_entry.id   AF-A0A317ZAB7-F1
#
_cell.length_a   1.000
_cell.length_b   1.000
_cell.length_c   1.000
_cell.angle_alpha   90.00
_cell.angle_beta   90.00
_cell.angle_gamma   90.00
#
_symmetry.space_group_name_H-M   'P 1'
#
loop_
_entity.id
_entity.type
_entity.pdbx_description
1 polymer ?
#
loop_
_entity_poly.entity_id
_entity_poly.type
_entity_poly.pdbx_seq_one_letter_code
_entity_poly.pdbx_strand_id
1 'polypeptide(L)'
;VFDFEGSFIHAVKRIVGNKKIILVANKIDLLPKQINKRRVSEWLRRLAKEYGLYPEDVCLISAYKGIGIDGLLQTIEKHRNGQDVYIVGTTNVGKSTLINKLIEQTVGEKNVVTTSRIPGTTLDMIDIPID
;
A
#
# COMPACT_ATOMS: atom_id res chain seq x y z
N VAL A 1 -10.19 17.49 10.77
CA VAL A 1 -8.77 17.09 10.64
C VAL A 1 -8.37 16.07 11.71
N PHE A 2 -8.73 16.24 12.98
CA PHE A 2 -8.46 15.26 14.06
C PHE A 2 -9.38 14.01 14.09
N ASP A 3 -10.44 13.97 13.28
CA ASP A 3 -11.33 12.82 13.16
C ASP A 3 -10.97 11.91 11.97
N PHE A 4 -10.08 12.36 11.08
CA PHE A 4 -9.87 11.67 9.81
C PHE A 4 -9.06 10.38 9.94
N GLU A 5 -8.00 10.34 10.76
CA GLU A 5 -7.21 9.11 10.92
C GLU A 5 -7.98 8.03 11.66
N GLY A 6 -8.62 8.37 12.78
CA GLY A 6 -9.48 7.44 13.53
C GLY A 6 -10.67 6.96 12.70
N SER A 7 -11.47 7.88 12.15
CA SER A 7 -12.66 7.52 11.37
C SER A 7 -12.34 6.77 10.08
N PHE A 8 -11.27 7.15 9.36
CA PHE A 8 -10.84 6.40 8.17
C PHE A 8 -10.42 4.98 8.53
N ILE A 9 -9.60 4.79 9.56
CA ILE A 9 -9.14 3.46 9.94
C ILE A 9 -10.30 2.57 10.40
N HIS A 10 -11.25 3.12 11.18
CA HIS A 10 -12.45 2.39 11.56
C HIS A 10 -13.34 2.04 10.35
N ALA A 11 -13.47 2.94 9.38
CA ALA A 11 -14.18 2.65 8.14
C ALA A 11 -13.48 1.56 7.32
N VAL A 12 -12.15 1.61 7.22
CA VAL A 12 -11.33 0.58 6.55
C VAL A 12 -11.54 -0.78 7.21
N LYS A 13 -11.51 -0.87 8.54
CA LYS A 13 -11.81 -2.12 9.26
C LYS A 13 -13.16 -2.70 8.85
N ARG A 14 -14.20 -1.87 8.77
CA ARG A 14 -15.55 -2.30 8.34
C ARG A 14 -15.58 -2.75 6.89
N ILE A 15 -14.84 -2.08 6.00
CA ILE A 15 -14.80 -2.40 4.56
C ILE A 15 -14.01 -3.69 4.29
N VAL A 16 -12.88 -3.87 4.99
CA VAL A 16 -11.95 -4.97 4.74
C VAL A 16 -12.43 -6.28 5.41
N GLY A 17 -13.15 -6.19 6.53
CA GLY A 17 -13.68 -7.36 7.23
C GLY A 17 -12.56 -8.31 7.65
N ASN A 18 -12.66 -9.59 7.26
CA ASN A 18 -11.67 -10.63 7.55
C ASN A 18 -10.60 -10.82 6.46
N LYS A 19 -10.50 -9.90 5.49
CA LYS A 19 -9.46 -10.01 4.46
C LYS A 19 -8.07 -9.71 5.06
N LYS A 20 -7.04 -10.32 4.48
CA LYS A 20 -5.64 -10.05 4.83
C LYS A 20 -5.30 -8.60 4.51
N ILE A 21 -4.52 -7.98 5.40
CA ILE A 21 -4.11 -6.57 5.27
C ILE A 21 -2.60 -6.50 5.21
N ILE A 22 -2.06 -5.80 4.22
CA ILE A 22 -0.66 -5.37 4.20
C ILE A 22 -0.67 -3.86 4.45
N LEU A 23 0.02 -3.41 5.50
CA LEU A 23 0.13 -1.99 5.78
C LEU A 23 1.35 -1.42 5.04
N VAL A 24 1.14 -0.39 4.23
CA VAL A 24 2.20 0.24 3.44
C VAL A 24 2.41 1.67 3.90
N ALA A 25 3.59 1.96 4.46
CA ALA A 25 4.00 3.30 4.82
C ALA A 25 4.86 3.90 3.69
N ASN A 26 4.31 4.88 3.00
CA ASN A 26 4.97 5.56 1.88
C ASN A 26 5.77 6.80 2.33
N LYS A 27 6.60 7.33 1.43
CA LYS A 27 7.43 8.55 1.61
C LYS A 27 8.57 8.39 2.62
N ILE A 28 9.12 7.18 2.75
CA ILE A 28 10.22 6.92 3.71
C ILE A 28 11.50 7.67 3.36
N ASP A 29 11.61 8.19 2.13
CA ASP A 29 12.71 9.05 1.69
C ASP A 29 12.76 10.39 2.42
N LEU A 30 11.66 10.80 3.08
CA LEU A 30 11.60 11.97 3.94
C LEU A 30 12.10 11.68 5.36
N LEU A 31 12.30 10.42 5.73
CA LEU A 31 12.79 10.06 7.05
C LEU A 31 14.30 10.33 7.15
N PRO A 32 14.79 10.86 8.29
CA PRO A 32 16.22 10.96 8.56
C PRO A 32 16.92 9.61 8.39
N LYS A 33 18.09 9.60 7.73
CA LYS A 33 18.86 8.38 7.42
C LYS A 33 19.23 7.53 8.63
N GLN A 34 19.30 8.15 9.81
CA GLN A 34 19.69 7.51 11.08
C GLN A 34 18.53 6.74 11.73
N ILE A 35 17.30 6.87 11.22
CA ILE A 35 16.14 6.17 11.78
C ILE A 35 16.24 4.68 11.47
N ASN A 36 16.09 3.87 12.52
CA ASN A 36 15.99 2.43 12.40
C ASN A 36 14.64 2.04 11.81
N LYS A 37 14.63 1.61 10.54
CA LYS A 37 13.45 1.15 9.80
C LYS A 37 12.65 0.07 10.55
N ARG A 38 13.32 -0.86 11.24
CA ARG A 38 12.66 -1.92 12.02
C ARG A 38 11.80 -1.32 13.14
N ARG A 39 12.32 -0.33 13.87
CA ARG A 39 11.56 0.37 14.93
C ARG A 39 10.34 1.11 14.37
N VAL A 40 10.46 1.68 13.17
CA VAL A 40 9.32 2.33 12.49
C VAL A 40 8.26 1.31 12.14
N SER A 41 8.62 0.17 11.54
CA SER A 41 7.67 -0.91 11.23
C SER A 41 6.99 -1.47 12.49
N GLU A 42 7.74 -1.70 13.57
CA GLU A 42 7.21 -2.15 14.86
C GLU A 42 6.25 -1.12 15.48
N TRP A 43 6.57 0.17 15.38
CA TRP A 43 5.70 1.25 15.83
C TRP A 43 4.41 1.32 15.02
N LEU A 44 4.48 1.31 13.69
CA LEU A 44 3.31 1.30 12.81
C LEU A 44 2.42 0.08 13.06
N ARG A 45 3.00 -1.10 13.28
CA ARG A 45 2.25 -2.31 13.61
C ARG A 45 1.50 -2.17 14.93
N ARG A 46 2.11 -1.53 15.94
CA ARG A 46 1.44 -1.24 17.23
C ARG A 46 0.30 -0.24 17.06
N LEU A 47 0.56 0.86 16.35
CA LEU A 47 -0.43 1.89 16.05
C LEU A 47 -1.64 1.30 15.31
N ALA A 48 -1.41 0.47 14.28
CA ALA A 48 -2.49 -0.21 13.57
C ALA A 48 -3.36 -1.06 14.50
N LYS A 49 -2.75 -1.80 15.44
CA LYS A 49 -3.48 -2.61 16.43
C LYS A 49 -4.32 -1.76 17.37
N GLU A 50 -3.82 -0.60 17.81
CA GLU A 50 -4.57 0.34 18.65
C GLU A 50 -5.86 0.82 17.95
N TYR A 51 -5.82 0.98 16.63
CA TYR A 51 -7.01 1.28 15.82
C TYR A 51 -7.78 0.04 15.35
N GLY A 52 -7.43 -1.15 15.84
CA GLY A 52 -8.13 -2.41 15.56
C GLY A 52 -7.86 -3.01 14.18
N LEU A 53 -6.76 -2.62 13.53
CA LEU A 53 -6.23 -3.26 12.33
C LEU A 53 -5.08 -4.21 12.68
N TYR A 54 -5.10 -5.40 12.09
CA TYR A 54 -4.10 -6.44 12.32
C TYR A 54 -3.43 -6.77 10.99
N PRO A 55 -2.42 -5.98 10.56
CA PRO A 55 -1.74 -6.25 9.30
C PRO A 55 -0.91 -7.53 9.38
N GLU A 56 -0.90 -8.31 8.31
CA GLU A 56 -0.01 -9.45 8.10
C GLU A 56 1.44 -8.96 8.06
N ASP A 57 1.70 -7.93 7.25
CA ASP A 57 3.02 -7.30 7.12
C ASP A 57 2.96 -5.77 7.08
N VAL A 58 4.11 -5.13 7.37
CA VAL A 58 4.30 -3.68 7.30
C VAL A 58 5.46 -3.35 6.37
N CYS A 59 5.14 -2.79 5.20
CA CYS A 59 6.12 -2.41 4.19
C CYS A 59 6.44 -0.91 4.29
N LEU A 60 7.72 -0.58 4.33
CA LEU A 60 8.22 0.79 4.26
C LEU A 60 8.71 1.07 2.84
N ILE A 61 8.08 2.03 2.15
CA ILE A 61 8.38 2.33 0.76
C ILE A 61 8.58 3.82 0.49
N SER A 62 9.26 4.12 -0.61
CA SER A 62 9.15 5.39 -1.29
C SER A 62 8.70 5.11 -2.71
N ALA A 63 7.42 5.30 -3.00
CA ALA A 63 6.89 5.19 -4.36
C ALA A 63 7.58 6.16 -5.32
N TYR A 64 7.93 7.35 -4.84
CA TYR A 64 8.61 8.37 -5.64
C TYR A 64 10.06 7.99 -5.98
N LYS A 65 10.80 7.41 -5.02
CA LYS A 65 12.21 7.01 -5.23
C LYS A 65 12.36 5.54 -5.66
N GLY A 66 11.27 4.77 -5.75
CA GLY A 66 11.29 3.34 -6.01
C GLY A 66 11.85 2.47 -4.86
N ILE A 67 12.02 3.03 -3.66
CA ILE A 67 12.62 2.30 -2.54
C ILE A 67 11.59 1.33 -1.95
N GLY A 68 11.97 0.06 -1.77
CA GLY A 68 11.15 -0.94 -1.09
C GLY A 68 9.98 -1.49 -1.93
N ILE A 69 9.89 -1.15 -3.21
CA ILE A 69 8.79 -1.59 -4.09
C ILE A 69 8.89 -3.09 -4.38
N ASP A 70 10.08 -3.62 -4.69
CA ASP A 70 10.27 -5.05 -4.93
C ASP A 70 9.88 -5.89 -3.69
N GLY A 71 10.25 -5.41 -2.50
CA GLY A 71 9.86 -6.04 -1.23
C GLY A 71 8.35 -5.99 -0.99
N LEU A 72 7.68 -4.91 -1.40
CA LEU A 72 6.22 -4.82 -1.36
C LEU A 72 5.58 -5.82 -2.33
N LEU A 73 6.07 -5.93 -3.56
CA LEU A 73 5.59 -6.91 -4.55
C LEU A 73 5.71 -8.35 -4.03
N GLN A 74 6.87 -8.72 -3.49
CA GLN A 74 7.08 -10.04 -2.89
C GLN A 74 6.14 -10.30 -1.70
N THR A 75 5.89 -9.28 -0.88
CA THR A 75 4.96 -9.39 0.25
C THR A 75 3.53 -9.57 -0.24
N ILE A 76 3.13 -8.83 -1.27
CA ILE A 76 1.81 -8.99 -1.92
C ILE A 76 1.67 -10.41 -2.44
N GLU A 77 2.65 -10.91 -3.20
CA GLU A 77 2.62 -12.27 -3.78
C GLU A 77 2.49 -13.35 -2.70
N LYS A 78 3.32 -13.24 -1.67
CA LYS A 78 3.32 -14.15 -0.51
C LYS A 78 1.95 -14.23 0.18
N HIS A 79 1.22 -13.12 0.27
CA HIS A 79 -0.03 -13.07 1.04
C HIS A 79 -1.29 -13.18 0.17
N ARG A 80 -1.25 -12.84 -1.12
CA ARG A 80 -2.42 -12.81 -2.00
C ARG A 80 -2.95 -14.20 -2.35
N ASN A 81 -2.11 -15.24 -2.34
CA ASN A 81 -2.51 -16.61 -2.69
C ASN A 81 -3.31 -16.70 -4.02
N GLY A 82 -2.88 -15.96 -5.05
CA GLY A 82 -3.58 -15.89 -6.34
C GLY A 82 -4.89 -15.09 -6.34
N GLN A 83 -5.24 -14.37 -5.27
CA GLN A 83 -6.43 -13.52 -5.20
C GLN A 83 -6.14 -12.08 -5.63
N ASP A 84 -7.19 -11.35 -5.99
CA ASP A 84 -7.13 -9.94 -6.33
C ASP A 84 -6.65 -9.07 -5.15
N VAL A 85 -5.86 -8.05 -5.48
CA VAL A 85 -5.27 -7.12 -4.50
C VAL A 85 -5.88 -5.75 -4.70
N TYR A 86 -6.37 -5.16 -3.60
CA TYR A 86 -6.98 -3.84 -3.61
C TYR A 86 -6.10 -2.86 -2.83
N ILE A 87 -5.75 -1.74 -3.45
CA ILE A 87 -5.00 -0.66 -2.80
C ILE A 87 -5.98 0.38 -2.26
N VAL A 88 -6.05 0.49 -0.93
CA VAL A 88 -6.94 1.43 -0.23
C VAL A 88 -6.10 2.46 0.52
N GLY A 89 -6.47 3.74 0.44
CA GLY A 89 -5.77 4.83 1.11
C GLY A 89 -6.50 6.15 0.96
N THR A 90 -6.11 7.13 1.77
CA THR A 90 -6.65 8.49 1.72
C THR A 90 -6.02 9.29 0.57
N THR A 91 -6.53 10.48 0.30
CA THR A 91 -5.94 11.36 -0.73
C THR A 91 -4.53 11.80 -0.33
N ASN A 92 -3.65 11.99 -1.31
CA ASN A 92 -2.26 12.48 -1.13
C ASN A 92 -1.27 11.57 -0.35
N VAL A 93 -1.65 10.34 -0.01
CA VAL A 93 -0.71 9.34 0.56
C VAL A 93 0.30 8.81 -0.47
N GLY A 94 0.08 9.10 -1.75
CA GLY A 94 0.92 8.66 -2.86
C GLY A 94 0.45 7.36 -3.53
N LYS A 95 -0.85 7.03 -3.43
CA LYS A 95 -1.47 5.87 -4.08
C LYS A 95 -1.23 5.84 -5.59
N SER A 96 -1.49 6.95 -6.30
CA SER A 96 -1.30 7.02 -7.76
C SER A 96 0.18 6.91 -8.15
N THR A 97 1.09 7.46 -7.36
CA THR A 97 2.53 7.29 -7.56
C THR A 97 2.95 5.83 -7.40
N LEU A 98 2.43 5.15 -6.37
CA LEU A 98 2.69 3.72 -6.16
C LEU A 98 2.19 2.89 -7.32
N ILE A 99 0.93 3.10 -7.73
CA ILE A 99 0.32 2.45 -8.89
C ILE A 99 1.19 2.59 -10.14
N ASN A 100 1.59 3.82 -10.49
CA ASN A 100 2.40 4.06 -11.68
C ASN A 100 3.74 3.33 -11.57
N LYS A 101 4.34 3.31 -10.36
CA LYS A 101 5.60 2.62 -10.12
C LYS A 101 5.47 1.10 -10.27
N LEU A 102 4.38 0.52 -9.81
CA LEU A 102 4.10 -0.91 -9.98
C LEU A 102 3.90 -1.24 -11.46
N ILE A 103 3.14 -0.41 -12.18
CA ILE A 103 2.95 -0.55 -13.64
C ILE A 103 4.30 -0.48 -14.38
N GLU A 104 5.16 0.49 -14.06
CA GLU A 104 6.49 0.58 -14.68
C GLU A 104 7.33 -0.67 -14.45
N GLN A 105 7.25 -1.27 -13.26
CA GLN A 105 8.02 -2.48 -12.95
C GLN A 105 7.44 -3.73 -13.60
N THR A 106 6.12 -3.84 -13.78
CA THR A 106 5.50 -5.01 -14.43
C THR A 106 5.49 -4.91 -15.95
N VAL A 107 5.33 -3.72 -16.53
CA VAL A 107 5.35 -3.50 -17.99
C VAL A 107 6.73 -3.78 -18.59
N GLY A 108 7.80 -3.72 -17.79
CA GLY A 108 9.14 -4.18 -18.20
C GLY A 108 9.26 -5.70 -18.40
N GLU A 109 8.35 -6.51 -17.83
CA GLU A 109 8.37 -7.97 -17.94
C GLU A 109 7.41 -8.53 -18.99
N LYS A 110 6.31 -7.85 -19.32
CA LYS A 110 5.47 -8.10 -20.52
C LYS A 110 4.44 -6.98 -20.69
N ASN A 111 4.28 -6.52 -21.92
CA ASN A 111 3.30 -5.51 -22.36
C ASN A 111 1.84 -5.83 -21.98
N VAL A 112 1.38 -5.53 -20.76
CA VAL A 112 -0.05 -5.63 -20.43
C VAL A 112 -0.42 -4.64 -19.33
N VAL A 113 -0.93 -3.46 -19.70
CA VAL A 113 -1.90 -2.75 -18.84
C VAL A 113 -2.97 -2.09 -19.70
N THR A 114 -4.19 -2.59 -19.58
CA THR A 114 -5.41 -1.97 -20.12
C THR A 114 -5.94 -1.01 -19.04
N THR A 115 -5.56 0.27 -19.08
CA THR A 115 -6.11 1.25 -18.11
C THR A 115 -7.45 1.79 -18.61
N SER A 116 -8.52 1.65 -17.82
CA SER A 116 -9.66 2.58 -17.90
C SER A 116 -9.33 3.80 -17.02
N ARG A 117 -9.11 4.96 -17.63
CA ARG A 117 -8.88 6.22 -16.91
C ARG A 117 -10.22 6.92 -16.72
N ILE A 118 -10.66 7.10 -15.48
CA ILE A 118 -11.67 8.12 -15.14
C ILE A 118 -11.04 9.09 -14.15
N PRO A 119 -10.74 10.35 -14.55
CA PRO A 119 -10.18 11.34 -13.65
C PRO A 119 -11.24 11.78 -12.62
N GLY A 120 -10.94 11.66 -11.32
CA GLY A 120 -11.64 12.41 -10.28
C GLY A 120 -12.28 11.64 -9.11
N THR A 121 -12.20 10.31 -8.99
CA THR A 121 -12.82 9.58 -7.83
C THR A 121 -12.03 8.36 -7.31
N THR A 122 -12.47 7.88 -6.14
CA THR A 122 -11.76 7.14 -5.09
C THR A 122 -11.83 5.60 -5.20
N LEU A 123 -11.81 5.03 -6.40
CA LEU A 123 -11.77 3.57 -6.58
C LEU A 123 -11.12 3.25 -7.93
N ASP A 124 -9.79 3.12 -7.91
CA ASP A 124 -9.01 2.65 -9.06
C ASP A 124 -8.86 1.13 -8.94
N MET A 125 -9.51 0.38 -9.82
CA MET A 125 -9.22 -1.05 -10.02
C MET A 125 -8.16 -1.14 -11.12
N ILE A 126 -7.00 -1.67 -10.78
CA ILE A 126 -5.89 -1.84 -11.72
C ILE A 126 -5.54 -3.31 -11.69
N ASP A 127 -5.80 -3.95 -12.82
CA ASP A 127 -5.43 -5.33 -13.05
C ASP A 127 -3.94 -5.36 -13.40
N ILE A 128 -3.13 -5.77 -12.42
CA ILE A 128 -1.69 -5.96 -12.61
C ILE A 128 -1.50 -7.47 -12.70
N PRO A 129 -1.23 -8.02 -13.90
CA PRO A 129 -0.86 -9.43 -14.00
C PRO A 129 0.47 -9.62 -13.27
N ILE A 130 0.42 -10.41 -12.20
CA ILE A 130 1.60 -10.89 -11.49
C ILE A 130 1.67 -12.39 -11.79
N ASP A 131 2.52 -12.76 -12.74
CA ASP A 131 2.83 -14.14 -13.13
C ASP A 131 4.07 -14.65 -12.35
#